data_AF-A0A4Y3HXH5-F1
#
_entry.id   AF-A0A4Y3HXH5-F1
#
_cell.length_a   1.000
_cell.length_b   1.000
_cell.length_c   1.000
_cell.angle_alpha   90.00
_cell.angle_beta   90.00
_cell.angle_gamma   90.00
#
_symmetry.space_group_name_H-M   'P 1'
#
loop_
_entity.id
_entity.type
_entity.pdbx_description
1 polymer ?
#
loop_
_entity_poly.entity_id
_entity_poly.type
_entity_poly.pdbx_seq_one_letter_code
_entity_poly.pdbx_strand_id
1 'polypeptide(L)'
;MIKIIKNNLYKSKAAVIIQKQFEAQINLGCDTGLYGVEPSNAATKIVQEAWNSNELMLSGAFGTRPHQLMIAMFALSFFVAKRYERDGDAVNSDRLLLTCTNFIGVISDEILFNGRLYGFGVTDDVVRERAIALITPFVKATNSRPLANEISEATPLPHSTIDWDMWYFMYVEAAIKGSDEAGGRGLSINSDGLCLIDLMDHEPLKNAWTNKIDAVELGYQFGITFNISQFSENL
;
A
#
# COMPACT_ATOMS: atom_id res chain seq x y z
N MET A 1 25.36 -16.13 25.03
CA MET A 1 23.93 -16.33 25.35
C MET A 1 23.11 -15.04 25.26
N ILE A 2 23.44 -13.98 26.01
CA ILE A 2 22.68 -12.70 26.01
C ILE A 2 22.59 -12.03 24.62
N LYS A 3 23.66 -12.05 23.82
CA LYS A 3 23.67 -11.49 22.45
C LYS A 3 22.63 -12.15 21.53
N ILE A 4 22.50 -13.48 21.60
CA ILE A 4 21.56 -14.26 20.77
C ILE A 4 20.13 -13.92 21.17
N ILE A 5 19.83 -13.88 22.47
CA ILE A 5 18.50 -13.51 22.98
C ILE A 5 18.13 -12.09 22.54
N LYS A 6 19.06 -11.12 22.65
CA LYS A 6 18.84 -9.75 22.18
C LYS A 6 18.63 -9.69 20.66
N ASN A 7 19.41 -10.41 19.88
CA ASN A 7 19.23 -10.47 18.42
C ASN A 7 17.84 -11.01 18.06
N ASN A 8 17.43 -12.12 18.67
CA ASN A 8 16.12 -12.71 18.43
C ASN A 8 14.98 -11.76 18.82
N LEU A 9 15.10 -11.05 19.95
CA LEU A 9 14.11 -10.04 20.35
C LEU A 9 13.92 -8.95 19.28
N TYR A 10 15.01 -8.40 18.74
CA TYR A 10 14.93 -7.34 17.72
C TYR A 10 14.40 -7.86 16.38
N LYS A 11 14.82 -9.07 15.98
CA LYS A 11 14.23 -9.76 14.81
C LYS A 11 12.72 -9.93 14.96
N SER A 12 12.27 -10.44 16.11
CA SER A 12 10.84 -10.64 16.37
C SER A 12 10.07 -9.34 16.39
N LYS A 13 10.60 -8.26 16.99
CA LYS A 13 9.95 -6.94 16.96
C LYS A 13 9.75 -6.42 15.53
N ALA A 14 10.78 -6.53 14.68
CA ALA A 14 10.68 -6.14 13.28
C ALA A 14 9.70 -7.03 12.49
N ALA A 15 9.75 -8.34 12.73
CA ALA A 15 8.85 -9.30 12.08
C ALA A 15 7.38 -9.03 12.46
N VAL A 16 7.09 -8.69 13.72
CA VAL A 16 5.73 -8.33 14.16
C VAL A 16 5.23 -7.07 13.46
N ILE A 17 6.08 -6.08 13.19
CA ILE A 17 5.68 -4.89 12.41
C ILE A 17 5.25 -5.31 11.01
N ILE A 18 6.06 -6.11 10.31
CA ILE A 18 5.77 -6.56 8.95
C ILE A 18 4.52 -7.47 8.92
N GLN A 19 4.42 -8.40 9.87
CA GLN A 19 3.26 -9.30 10.01
C GLN A 19 1.96 -8.51 10.16
N LYS A 20 1.94 -7.50 11.04
CA LYS A 20 0.74 -6.67 11.24
C LYS A 20 0.30 -5.95 9.97
N GLN A 21 1.23 -5.55 9.12
CA GLN A 21 0.90 -4.92 7.85
C GLN A 21 0.28 -5.94 6.87
N PHE A 22 0.82 -7.15 6.80
CA PHE A 22 0.20 -8.23 6.02
C PHE A 22 -1.19 -8.58 6.52
N GLU A 23 -1.37 -8.73 7.84
CA GLU A 23 -2.67 -9.01 8.45
C GLU A 23 -3.67 -7.88 8.19
N ALA A 24 -3.24 -6.62 8.27
CA ALA A 24 -4.09 -5.48 7.95
C ALA A 24 -4.57 -5.51 6.50
N GLN A 25 -3.68 -5.78 5.54
CA GLN A 25 -4.04 -5.90 4.11
C GLN A 25 -4.97 -7.09 3.85
N ILE A 26 -4.72 -8.24 4.47
CA ILE A 26 -5.59 -9.42 4.36
C ILE A 26 -6.99 -9.11 4.93
N ASN A 27 -7.06 -8.44 6.08
CA ASN A 27 -8.33 -8.06 6.70
C ASN A 27 -9.11 -7.03 5.86
N LEU A 28 -8.41 -6.23 5.06
CA LEU A 28 -9.00 -5.32 4.07
C LEU A 28 -9.39 -6.03 2.75
N GLY A 29 -9.17 -7.34 2.65
CA GLY A 29 -9.48 -8.13 1.45
C GLY A 29 -8.46 -7.98 0.31
N CYS A 30 -7.29 -7.39 0.57
CA CYS A 30 -6.27 -7.19 -0.45
C CYS A 30 -5.48 -8.48 -0.72
N ASP A 31 -5.21 -8.75 -2.00
CA ASP A 31 -4.27 -9.81 -2.39
C ASP A 31 -2.83 -9.39 -2.08
N THR A 32 -2.24 -10.03 -1.08
CA THR A 32 -0.87 -9.79 -0.62
C THR A 32 0.18 -10.60 -1.39
N GLY A 33 -0.22 -11.49 -2.31
CA GLY A 33 0.67 -12.40 -3.01
C GLY A 33 1.29 -13.49 -2.12
N LEU A 34 0.79 -13.68 -0.90
CA LEU A 34 1.31 -14.70 0.03
C LEU A 34 0.89 -16.14 -0.32
N TYR A 35 -0.09 -16.35 -1.20
CA TYR A 35 -0.55 -17.66 -1.72
C TYR A 35 -0.39 -18.86 -0.76
N GLY A 36 -1.13 -18.86 0.34
CA GLY A 36 -1.12 -19.95 1.33
C GLY A 36 0.06 -19.94 2.32
N VAL A 37 0.88 -18.88 2.31
CA VAL A 37 1.90 -18.62 3.31
C VAL A 37 1.33 -17.76 4.44
N GLU A 38 1.45 -18.24 5.67
CA GLU A 38 1.08 -17.48 6.87
C GLU A 38 1.87 -16.16 6.97
N PRO A 39 1.22 -15.02 7.27
CA PRO A 39 1.86 -13.71 7.42
C PRO A 39 3.05 -13.70 8.38
N SER A 40 2.92 -14.41 9.50
CA SER A 40 3.96 -14.54 10.52
C SER A 40 5.21 -15.24 9.98
N ASN A 41 5.03 -16.30 9.18
CA ASN A 41 6.11 -17.04 8.54
C ASN A 41 6.79 -16.20 7.45
N ALA A 42 6.02 -15.49 6.64
CA ALA A 42 6.55 -14.59 5.62
C ALA A 42 7.40 -13.47 6.24
N ALA A 43 6.85 -12.77 7.23
CA ALA A 43 7.54 -11.70 7.94
C ALA A 43 8.84 -12.18 8.60
N THR A 44 8.80 -13.35 9.25
CA THR A 44 9.98 -13.96 9.88
C THR A 44 11.07 -14.26 8.85
N LYS A 45 10.71 -14.83 7.70
CA LYS A 45 11.66 -15.13 6.61
C LYS A 45 12.30 -13.86 6.06
N ILE A 46 11.50 -12.83 5.76
CA ILE A 46 11.97 -11.53 5.25
C ILE A 46 13.01 -10.93 6.20
N VAL A 47 12.72 -10.86 7.50
CA VAL A 47 13.65 -10.31 8.49
C VAL A 47 14.89 -11.18 8.63
N GLN A 48 14.73 -12.51 8.66
CA GLN A 48 15.84 -13.43 8.85
C GLN A 48 16.83 -13.38 7.67
N GLU A 49 16.34 -13.26 6.44
CA GLU A 49 17.17 -13.17 5.24
C GLU A 49 17.99 -11.88 5.21
N ALA A 50 17.35 -10.74 5.50
CA ALA A 50 18.03 -9.46 5.62
C ALA A 50 19.07 -9.48 6.74
N TRP A 51 18.76 -10.13 7.86
CA TRP A 51 19.67 -10.26 9.00
C TRP A 51 20.89 -11.11 8.70
N ASN A 52 20.71 -12.25 8.03
CA ASN A 52 21.82 -13.13 7.65
C ASN A 52 22.83 -12.39 6.75
N SER A 53 22.32 -11.55 5.86
CA SER A 53 23.15 -10.79 4.92
C SER A 53 23.80 -9.55 5.54
N ASN A 54 23.27 -9.03 6.65
CA ASN A 54 23.68 -7.74 7.23
C ASN A 54 23.80 -7.78 8.77
N GLU A 55 24.27 -8.90 9.34
CA GLU A 55 24.26 -9.10 10.80
C GLU A 55 25.05 -8.02 11.56
N LEU A 56 26.21 -7.61 11.06
CA LEU A 56 27.05 -6.62 11.77
C LEU A 56 26.31 -5.30 12.03
N MET A 57 25.59 -4.82 11.00
CA MET A 57 24.80 -3.60 11.08
C MET A 57 23.59 -3.76 11.99
N LEU A 58 22.86 -4.88 11.86
CA LEU A 58 21.57 -5.08 12.54
C LEU A 58 21.71 -5.60 13.98
N SER A 59 22.83 -6.25 14.32
CA SER A 59 23.09 -6.78 15.66
C SER A 59 23.55 -5.74 16.68
N GLY A 60 23.75 -4.49 16.25
CA GLY A 60 24.30 -3.41 17.08
C GLY A 60 25.78 -3.60 17.41
N ALA A 61 26.56 -4.18 16.49
CA ALA A 61 28.00 -4.31 16.65
C ALA A 61 28.71 -2.93 16.75
N PHE A 62 28.06 -1.87 16.26
CA PHE A 62 28.56 -0.50 16.26
C PHE A 62 28.09 0.35 17.46
N GLY A 63 27.75 -0.31 18.58
CA GLY A 63 27.46 0.36 19.85
C GLY A 63 25.98 0.59 20.14
N THR A 64 25.16 0.89 19.13
CA THR A 64 23.69 0.99 19.29
C THR A 64 22.98 0.04 18.34
N ARG A 65 21.83 -0.48 18.79
CA ARG A 65 20.97 -1.33 17.96
C ARG A 65 19.98 -0.43 17.22
N PRO A 66 19.73 -0.69 15.92
CA PRO A 66 18.71 0.05 15.21
C PRO A 66 17.33 -0.19 15.83
N HIS A 67 16.48 0.83 15.76
CA HIS A 67 15.08 0.78 16.13
C HIS A 67 14.33 -0.24 15.27
N GLN A 68 13.31 -0.91 15.83
CA GLN A 68 12.60 -1.98 15.11
C GLN A 68 11.95 -1.53 13.79
N LEU A 69 11.54 -0.26 13.68
CA LEU A 69 11.03 0.32 12.42
C LEU A 69 12.11 0.37 11.34
N MET A 70 13.34 0.75 11.69
CA MET A 70 14.47 0.79 10.75
C MET A 70 14.86 -0.61 10.30
N ILE A 71 14.83 -1.59 11.21
CA ILE A 71 15.08 -2.99 10.86
C ILE A 71 13.99 -3.51 9.92
N ALA A 72 12.71 -3.20 10.17
CA ALA A 72 11.61 -3.60 9.30
C ALA A 72 11.71 -2.95 7.91
N MET A 73 11.95 -1.64 7.84
CA MET A 73 12.17 -0.91 6.58
C MET A 73 13.33 -1.49 5.79
N PHE A 74 14.46 -1.75 6.45
CA PHE A 74 15.64 -2.35 5.83
C PHE A 74 15.35 -3.76 5.32
N ALA A 75 14.66 -4.60 6.11
CA ALA A 75 14.34 -5.96 5.72
C ALA A 75 13.42 -6.03 4.48
N LEU A 76 12.40 -5.18 4.44
CA LEU A 76 11.53 -5.05 3.27
C LEU A 76 12.32 -4.53 2.06
N SER A 77 13.13 -3.48 2.24
CA SER A 77 13.93 -2.91 1.14
C SER A 77 14.93 -3.93 0.59
N PHE A 78 15.54 -4.73 1.46
CA PHE A 78 16.43 -5.82 1.08
C PHE A 78 15.70 -6.92 0.31
N PHE A 79 14.51 -7.32 0.76
CA PHE A 79 13.68 -8.30 0.06
C PHE A 79 13.29 -7.82 -1.34
N VAL A 80 12.81 -6.58 -1.46
CA VAL A 80 12.45 -5.96 -2.74
C VAL A 80 13.65 -5.91 -3.67
N ALA A 81 14.80 -5.42 -3.18
CA ALA A 81 16.02 -5.33 -3.97
C ALA A 81 16.50 -6.71 -4.46
N LYS A 82 16.52 -7.73 -3.59
CA LYS A 82 16.94 -9.09 -3.96
C LYS A 82 16.02 -9.72 -5.00
N ARG A 83 14.72 -9.47 -4.88
CA ARG A 83 13.75 -9.98 -5.83
C ARG A 83 13.87 -9.29 -7.18
N TYR A 84 14.03 -7.96 -7.17
CA TYR A 84 14.28 -7.17 -8.36
C TYR A 84 15.59 -7.56 -9.08
N GLU A 85 16.69 -7.78 -8.34
CA GLU A 85 17.95 -8.29 -8.90
C GLU A 85 17.79 -9.64 -9.61
N ARG A 86 16.88 -10.50 -9.12
CA ARG A 86 16.72 -11.86 -9.61
C ARG A 86 15.84 -11.95 -10.85
N ASP A 87 14.68 -11.31 -10.83
CA ASP A 87 13.67 -11.46 -11.91
C ASP A 87 13.53 -10.19 -12.78
N GLY A 88 14.32 -9.14 -12.50
CA GLY A 88 14.37 -7.91 -13.28
C GLY A 88 13.01 -7.24 -13.44
N ASP A 89 12.64 -6.94 -14.68
CA ASP A 89 11.41 -6.21 -14.99
C ASP A 89 10.12 -7.03 -14.84
N ALA A 90 10.21 -8.37 -14.74
CA ALA A 90 9.09 -9.29 -14.52
C ALA A 90 8.55 -9.24 -13.08
N VAL A 91 9.23 -8.51 -12.19
CA VAL A 91 8.91 -8.36 -10.77
C VAL A 91 7.72 -7.43 -10.50
N ASN A 92 7.36 -6.55 -11.45
CA ASN A 92 6.31 -5.57 -11.21
C ASN A 92 4.89 -6.15 -11.17
N SER A 93 4.66 -7.35 -11.71
CA SER A 93 3.41 -8.09 -11.54
C SER A 93 3.40 -8.95 -10.27
N ASP A 94 4.52 -9.03 -9.53
CA ASP A 94 4.62 -9.78 -8.29
C ASP A 94 3.91 -9.00 -7.16
N ARG A 95 2.67 -9.42 -6.86
CA ARG A 95 1.80 -8.81 -5.84
C ARG A 95 2.48 -8.72 -4.47
N LEU A 96 3.32 -9.69 -4.11
CA LEU A 96 4.06 -9.68 -2.86
C LEU A 96 5.09 -8.56 -2.83
N LEU A 97 5.74 -8.28 -3.95
CA LEU A 97 6.72 -7.22 -4.04
C LEU A 97 6.09 -5.83 -3.99
N LEU A 98 4.96 -5.61 -4.68
CA LEU A 98 4.19 -4.38 -4.58
C LEU A 98 3.71 -4.15 -3.14
N THR A 99 3.21 -5.21 -2.48
CA THR A 99 2.80 -5.17 -1.08
C THR A 99 3.95 -4.77 -0.15
N CYS A 100 5.12 -5.40 -0.30
CA CYS A 100 6.32 -5.05 0.46
C CYS A 100 6.79 -3.62 0.21
N THR A 101 6.67 -3.11 -1.01
CA THR A 101 7.00 -1.72 -1.36
C THR A 101 6.04 -0.74 -0.67
N ASN A 102 4.74 -1.02 -0.69
CA ASN A 102 3.75 -0.22 0.04
C ASN A 102 4.05 -0.16 1.54
N PHE A 103 4.48 -1.27 2.14
CA PHE A 103 4.85 -1.30 3.56
C PHE A 103 6.07 -0.45 3.88
N ILE A 104 7.02 -0.32 2.96
CA ILE A 104 8.13 0.62 3.09
C ILE A 104 7.61 2.06 3.10
N GLY A 105 6.64 2.38 2.24
CA GLY A 105 5.92 3.66 2.25
C GLY A 105 5.26 3.95 3.60
N VAL A 106 4.46 3.00 4.11
CA VAL A 106 3.80 3.12 5.42
C VAL A 106 4.80 3.35 6.57
N ILE A 107 5.92 2.62 6.58
CA ILE A 107 6.96 2.82 7.61
C ILE A 107 7.65 4.18 7.42
N SER A 108 7.84 4.64 6.18
CA SER A 108 8.44 5.93 5.88
C SER A 108 7.55 7.08 6.36
N ASP A 109 6.24 6.99 6.14
CA ASP A 109 5.26 7.96 6.66
C ASP A 109 5.25 7.97 8.19
N GLU A 110 5.28 6.80 8.81
CA GLU A 110 5.35 6.68 10.27
C GLU A 110 6.61 7.34 10.84
N ILE A 111 7.76 7.18 10.17
CA ILE A 111 9.01 7.85 10.53
C ILE A 111 8.89 9.37 10.30
N LEU A 112 8.26 9.80 9.21
CA LEU A 112 8.10 11.21 8.86
C LEU A 112 7.23 11.95 9.89
N PHE A 113 6.08 11.39 10.24
CA PHE A 113 5.12 12.04 11.13
C PHE A 113 5.46 11.87 12.62
N ASN A 114 5.93 10.68 13.01
CA ASN A 114 6.12 10.31 14.42
C ASN A 114 7.59 10.13 14.82
N GLY A 115 8.55 10.25 13.89
CA GLY A 115 9.96 9.94 14.13
C GLY A 115 10.62 10.70 15.29
N ARG A 116 10.18 11.94 15.54
CA ARG A 116 10.67 12.74 16.68
C ARG A 116 10.39 12.10 18.04
N LEU A 117 9.41 11.20 18.12
CA LEU A 117 9.01 10.51 19.35
C LEU A 117 9.84 9.24 19.61
N TYR A 118 10.59 8.75 18.62
CA TYR A 118 11.28 7.45 18.68
C TYR A 118 12.75 7.52 19.08
N GLY A 119 13.32 8.73 19.19
CA GLY A 119 14.71 8.92 19.62
C GLY A 119 15.71 8.20 18.72
N PHE A 120 15.52 8.28 17.40
CA PHE A 120 16.44 7.68 16.43
C PHE A 120 17.87 8.19 16.64
N GLY A 121 18.83 7.26 16.56
CA GLY A 121 20.25 7.57 16.66
C GLY A 121 20.98 7.47 15.33
N VAL A 122 22.29 7.72 15.35
CA VAL A 122 23.14 7.68 14.13
C VAL A 122 23.06 6.33 13.39
N THR A 123 22.97 5.22 14.13
CA THR A 123 22.81 3.89 13.53
C THR A 123 21.50 3.75 12.74
N ASP A 124 20.43 4.39 13.19
CA ASP A 124 19.14 4.39 12.49
C ASP A 124 19.21 5.15 11.18
N ASP A 125 19.93 6.28 11.15
CA ASP A 125 20.15 7.05 9.93
C ASP A 125 20.95 6.24 8.91
N VAL A 126 22.03 5.57 9.32
CA VAL A 126 22.83 4.68 8.45
C VAL A 126 21.98 3.53 7.89
N VAL A 127 21.15 2.91 8.73
CA VAL A 127 20.27 1.81 8.30
C VAL A 127 19.21 2.31 7.32
N ARG A 128 18.65 3.50 7.56
CA ARG A 128 17.67 4.14 6.68
C ARG A 128 18.28 4.50 5.33
N GLU A 129 19.43 5.15 5.32
CA GLU A 129 20.16 5.50 4.09
C GLU A 129 20.43 4.25 3.24
N ARG A 130 20.85 3.15 3.89
CA ARG A 130 21.10 1.89 3.19
C ARG A 130 19.81 1.25 2.68
N ALA A 131 18.71 1.31 3.43
CA ALA A 131 17.41 0.84 2.99
C ALA A 131 16.93 1.60 1.74
N ILE A 132 17.03 2.94 1.77
CA ILE A 132 16.69 3.80 0.62
C ILE A 132 17.57 3.48 -0.58
N ALA A 133 18.88 3.32 -0.38
CA ALA A 133 19.82 2.99 -1.45
C ALA A 133 19.49 1.65 -2.12
N LEU A 134 19.04 0.65 -1.35
CA LEU A 134 18.65 -0.66 -1.89
C LEU A 134 17.43 -0.59 -2.80
N ILE A 135 16.41 0.19 -2.41
CA ILE A 135 15.14 0.24 -3.15
C ILE A 135 15.10 1.30 -4.26
N THR A 136 16.01 2.28 -4.23
CA THR A 136 16.09 3.36 -5.22
C THR A 136 16.09 2.88 -6.68
N PRO A 137 16.87 1.85 -7.07
CA PRO A 137 16.85 1.35 -8.46
C PRO A 137 15.46 0.85 -8.88
N PHE A 138 14.80 0.10 -8.01
CA PHE A 138 13.44 -0.39 -8.24
C PHE A 138 12.44 0.76 -8.39
N VAL A 139 12.42 1.72 -7.46
CA VAL A 139 11.49 2.88 -7.53
C VAL A 139 11.71 3.70 -8.79
N LYS A 140 12.96 3.92 -9.19
CA LYS A 140 13.29 4.62 -10.45
C LYS A 140 12.78 3.85 -11.67
N ALA A 141 12.97 2.53 -11.69
CA ALA A 141 12.49 1.69 -12.78
C ALA A 141 10.95 1.73 -12.88
N THR A 142 10.25 1.64 -11.74
CA THR A 142 8.78 1.72 -11.68
C THR A 142 8.26 3.09 -12.11
N ASN A 143 8.85 4.18 -11.63
CA ASN A 143 8.43 5.55 -11.98
C ASN A 143 8.73 5.95 -13.43
N SER A 144 9.70 5.29 -14.08
CA SER A 144 10.06 5.58 -15.48
C SER A 144 9.16 4.86 -16.49
N ARG A 145 8.22 4.02 -16.04
CA ARG A 145 7.28 3.30 -16.90
C ARG A 145 5.98 4.09 -17.07
N PRO A 146 5.40 4.12 -18.29
CA PRO A 146 4.04 4.57 -18.46
C PRO A 146 3.11 3.63 -17.69
N LEU A 147 2.24 4.17 -16.82
CA LEU A 147 1.22 3.46 -16.04
C LEU A 147 0.25 2.60 -16.91
N ALA A 148 0.32 2.71 -18.24
CA ALA A 148 -0.58 2.07 -19.19
C ALA A 148 -0.47 0.54 -19.30
N ASN A 149 0.63 -0.08 -18.82
CA ASN A 149 0.91 -1.50 -19.11
C ASN A 149 0.59 -2.48 -17.98
N GLU A 150 0.27 -2.03 -16.76
CA GLU A 150 0.05 -2.92 -15.60
C GLU A 150 -1.43 -3.09 -15.20
N ILE A 151 -2.37 -2.44 -15.92
CA ILE A 151 -3.84 -2.63 -15.77
C ILE A 151 -4.36 -3.68 -16.80
N SER A 152 -3.49 -4.42 -17.49
CA SER A 152 -3.88 -5.28 -18.63
C SER A 152 -4.18 -6.75 -18.28
N GLU A 153 -4.51 -7.09 -17.02
CA GLU A 153 -5.00 -8.43 -16.65
C GLU A 153 -6.32 -8.43 -15.86
N ALA A 154 -7.08 -7.32 -15.88
CA ALA A 154 -8.52 -7.43 -15.76
C ALA A 154 -9.04 -7.70 -17.17
N THR A 155 -9.75 -8.81 -17.38
CA THR A 155 -10.44 -9.12 -18.64
C THR A 155 -11.06 -7.84 -19.19
N PRO A 156 -10.64 -7.33 -20.36
CA PRO A 156 -11.27 -6.14 -20.91
C PRO A 156 -12.70 -6.54 -21.28
N LEU A 157 -13.66 -6.17 -20.44
CA LEU A 157 -15.02 -5.99 -20.90
C LEU A 157 -14.96 -5.00 -22.08
N PRO A 158 -15.80 -5.17 -23.10
CA PRO A 158 -15.69 -4.45 -24.36
C PRO A 158 -16.00 -2.96 -24.17
N HIS A 159 -15.04 -2.18 -23.67
CA HIS A 159 -15.10 -0.72 -23.60
C HIS A 159 -14.68 -0.11 -24.94
N SER A 160 -15.37 -0.49 -26.01
CA SER A 160 -15.23 0.14 -27.33
C SER A 160 -16.45 0.96 -27.75
N THR A 161 -17.43 1.19 -26.87
CA THR A 161 -18.69 1.85 -27.28
C THR A 161 -19.34 2.81 -26.27
N ILE A 162 -18.74 3.04 -25.09
CA ILE A 162 -19.36 3.86 -24.04
C ILE A 162 -18.68 5.23 -23.98
N ASP A 163 -19.43 6.30 -24.23
CA ASP A 163 -18.95 7.68 -24.09
C ASP A 163 -18.86 8.11 -22.62
N TRP A 164 -18.30 9.30 -22.39
CA TRP A 164 -18.13 9.87 -21.05
C TRP A 164 -19.45 9.96 -20.29
N ASP A 165 -20.52 10.40 -20.96
CA ASP A 165 -21.81 10.64 -20.32
C ASP A 165 -22.43 9.34 -19.81
N MET A 166 -22.36 8.27 -20.60
CA MET A 166 -22.85 6.96 -20.19
C MET A 166 -21.96 6.32 -19.11
N TRP A 167 -20.64 6.49 -19.19
CA TRP A 167 -19.72 6.02 -18.15
C TRP A 167 -19.97 6.74 -16.82
N TYR A 168 -20.14 8.06 -16.85
CA TYR A 168 -20.42 8.89 -15.69
C TYR A 168 -21.77 8.55 -15.06
N PHE A 169 -22.79 8.33 -15.88
CA PHE A 169 -24.11 7.87 -15.41
C PHE A 169 -24.01 6.56 -14.63
N MET A 170 -23.31 5.56 -15.18
CA MET A 170 -23.08 4.26 -14.51
C MET A 170 -22.34 4.43 -13.18
N TYR A 171 -21.38 5.35 -13.10
CA TYR A 171 -20.64 5.66 -11.87
C TYR A 171 -21.56 6.24 -10.79
N VAL A 172 -22.40 7.23 -11.15
CA VAL A 172 -23.32 7.88 -10.22
C VAL A 172 -24.36 6.91 -9.68
N GLU A 173 -24.95 6.06 -10.54
CA GLU A 173 -25.91 5.03 -10.10
C GLU A 173 -25.26 4.04 -9.12
N ALA A 174 -24.04 3.58 -9.41
CA ALA A 174 -23.34 2.64 -8.55
C ALA A 174 -22.95 3.28 -7.21
N ALA A 175 -22.57 4.56 -7.20
CA ALA A 175 -22.28 5.32 -5.98
C ALA A 175 -23.49 5.51 -5.08
N ILE A 176 -24.66 5.82 -5.66
CA ILE A 176 -25.92 5.90 -4.91
C ILE A 176 -26.24 4.54 -4.29
N LYS A 177 -26.17 3.47 -5.09
CA LYS A 177 -26.40 2.11 -4.61
C LYS A 177 -25.46 1.72 -3.47
N GLY A 178 -24.17 2.00 -3.59
CA GLY A 178 -23.18 1.74 -2.53
C GLY A 178 -23.48 2.53 -1.26
N SER A 179 -23.91 3.79 -1.38
CA SER A 179 -24.33 4.63 -0.25
C SER A 179 -25.58 4.10 0.45
N ASP A 180 -26.58 3.63 -0.31
CA ASP A 180 -27.82 3.06 0.22
C ASP A 180 -27.54 1.76 0.98
N GLU A 181 -26.77 0.84 0.38
CA GLU A 181 -26.37 -0.43 1.01
C GLU A 181 -25.51 -0.20 2.26
N ALA A 182 -24.71 0.86 2.29
CA ALA A 182 -23.89 1.24 3.44
C ALA A 182 -24.65 2.04 4.52
N GLY A 183 -25.99 2.02 4.49
CA GLY A 183 -26.87 2.58 5.53
C GLY A 183 -27.42 3.97 5.22
N GLY A 184 -27.52 4.37 3.94
CA GLY A 184 -28.10 5.65 3.54
C GLY A 184 -27.19 6.84 3.86
N ARG A 185 -25.99 6.86 3.27
CA ARG A 185 -24.91 7.83 3.55
C ARG A 185 -25.06 9.20 2.88
N GLY A 186 -26.26 9.52 2.42
CA GLY A 186 -26.64 10.86 1.93
C GLY A 186 -26.34 11.13 0.45
N LEU A 187 -25.83 10.14 -0.31
CA LEU A 187 -25.76 10.26 -1.78
C LEU A 187 -27.12 9.90 -2.38
N SER A 188 -27.82 10.89 -2.92
CA SER A 188 -29.08 10.71 -3.62
C SER A 188 -29.22 11.73 -4.76
N ILE A 189 -30.20 11.50 -5.64
CA ILE A 189 -30.59 12.43 -6.69
C ILE A 189 -31.68 13.35 -6.14
N ASN A 190 -31.51 14.66 -6.27
CA ASN A 190 -32.49 15.65 -5.83
C ASN A 190 -33.65 15.80 -6.84
N SER A 191 -34.62 16.67 -6.52
CA SER A 191 -35.80 16.92 -7.37
C SER A 191 -35.48 17.50 -8.75
N ASP A 192 -34.29 18.08 -8.92
CA ASP A 192 -33.82 18.67 -10.17
C ASP A 192 -32.98 17.68 -10.99
N GLY A 193 -32.83 16.43 -10.53
CA GLY A 193 -32.06 15.39 -11.20
C GLY A 193 -30.56 15.45 -10.94
N LEU A 194 -30.10 16.22 -9.95
CA LEU A 194 -28.69 16.38 -9.61
C LEU A 194 -28.29 15.58 -8.36
N CYS A 195 -27.11 15.00 -8.40
CA CYS A 195 -26.40 14.35 -7.31
C CYS A 195 -25.30 15.27 -6.77
N LEU A 196 -24.87 15.09 -5.51
CA LEU A 196 -23.73 15.84 -4.96
C LEU A 196 -22.46 15.66 -5.81
N ILE A 197 -22.30 14.49 -6.44
CA ILE A 197 -21.18 14.18 -7.35
C ILE A 197 -21.14 15.17 -8.53
N ASP A 198 -22.29 15.68 -8.99
CA ASP A 198 -22.37 16.67 -10.06
C ASP A 198 -21.79 18.03 -9.66
N LEU A 199 -21.65 18.29 -8.37
CA LEU A 199 -21.11 19.52 -7.79
C LEU A 199 -19.62 19.39 -7.41
N MET A 200 -19.06 18.18 -7.52
CA MET A 200 -17.65 17.90 -7.22
C MET A 200 -16.75 18.20 -8.41
N ASP A 201 -15.45 18.28 -8.16
CA ASP A 201 -14.47 18.32 -9.25
C ASP A 201 -14.47 16.98 -10.00
N HIS A 202 -14.68 17.07 -11.32
CA HIS A 202 -14.72 15.90 -12.21
C HIS A 202 -13.35 15.54 -12.78
N GLU A 203 -12.29 16.31 -12.56
CA GLU A 203 -10.95 15.98 -13.05
C GLU A 203 -10.48 14.58 -12.60
N PRO A 204 -10.68 14.14 -11.34
CA PRO A 204 -10.39 12.77 -10.92
C PRO A 204 -11.19 11.70 -11.70
N LEU A 205 -12.47 11.98 -11.97
CA LEU A 205 -13.36 11.05 -12.69
C LEU A 205 -13.04 11.00 -14.19
N LYS A 206 -12.70 12.14 -14.80
CA LYS A 206 -12.24 12.23 -16.18
C LYS A 206 -10.91 11.49 -16.36
N ASN A 207 -10.03 11.56 -15.38
CA ASN A 207 -8.81 10.77 -15.35
C ASN A 207 -9.12 9.27 -15.20
N ALA A 208 -10.06 8.88 -14.33
CA ALA A 208 -10.50 7.49 -14.19
C ALA A 208 -11.10 6.93 -15.49
N TRP A 209 -11.94 7.71 -16.17
CA TRP A 209 -12.51 7.35 -17.48
C TRP A 209 -11.45 7.23 -18.58
N THR A 210 -10.52 8.20 -18.66
CA THR A 210 -9.39 8.17 -19.59
C THR A 210 -8.53 6.91 -19.38
N ASN A 211 -8.40 6.50 -18.12
CA ASN A 211 -7.70 5.27 -17.72
C ASN A 211 -8.56 4.00 -17.83
N LYS A 212 -9.77 4.09 -18.39
CA LYS A 212 -10.70 2.96 -18.61
C LYS A 212 -11.02 2.18 -17.33
N ILE A 213 -11.09 2.88 -16.19
CA ILE A 213 -11.53 2.28 -14.93
C ILE A 213 -13.01 1.90 -15.04
N ASP A 214 -13.42 0.80 -14.40
CA ASP A 214 -14.83 0.39 -14.34
C ASP A 214 -15.63 1.41 -13.52
N ALA A 215 -16.60 2.06 -14.17
CA ALA A 215 -17.48 3.04 -13.56
C ALA A 215 -18.29 2.47 -12.38
N VAL A 216 -18.77 1.22 -12.51
CA VAL A 216 -19.66 0.59 -11.54
C VAL A 216 -18.88 0.24 -10.28
N GLU A 217 -17.72 -0.40 -10.43
CA GLU A 217 -16.89 -0.76 -9.28
C GLU A 217 -16.39 0.49 -8.57
N LEU A 218 -15.85 1.47 -9.32
CA LEU A 218 -15.34 2.71 -8.73
C LEU A 218 -16.45 3.50 -8.03
N GLY A 219 -17.63 3.59 -8.64
CA GLY A 219 -18.79 4.26 -8.08
C GLY A 219 -19.24 3.58 -6.79
N TYR A 220 -19.39 2.26 -6.80
CA TYR A 220 -19.78 1.50 -5.62
C TYR A 220 -18.80 1.69 -4.45
N GLN A 221 -17.50 1.60 -4.70
CA GLN A 221 -16.46 1.84 -3.69
C GLN A 221 -16.51 3.27 -3.13
N PHE A 222 -16.74 4.27 -3.99
CA PHE A 222 -16.97 5.63 -3.55
C PHE A 222 -18.21 5.73 -2.65
N GLY A 223 -19.33 5.12 -3.04
CA GLY A 223 -20.59 5.14 -2.28
C GLY A 223 -20.50 4.52 -0.88
N ILE A 224 -19.78 3.41 -0.73
CA ILE A 224 -19.60 2.76 0.58
C ILE A 224 -18.64 3.50 1.51
N THR A 225 -17.75 4.34 0.96
CA THR A 225 -16.73 5.07 1.74
C THR A 225 -17.14 6.50 2.04
N PHE A 226 -17.75 7.18 1.08
CA PHE A 226 -18.17 8.56 1.20
C PHE A 226 -19.43 8.68 2.06
N ASN A 227 -19.35 9.44 3.15
CA ASN A 227 -20.46 9.63 4.09
C ASN A 227 -20.75 11.11 4.31
N ILE A 228 -21.73 11.63 3.58
CA ILE A 228 -22.16 13.02 3.71
C ILE A 228 -22.85 13.26 5.05
N SER A 229 -23.54 12.24 5.57
CA SER A 229 -24.23 12.29 6.86
C SER A 229 -23.30 12.52 8.06
N GLN A 230 -21.97 12.43 7.88
CA GLN A 230 -20.99 12.84 8.89
C GLN A 230 -20.80 14.36 8.97
N PHE A 231 -21.16 15.10 7.91
CA PHE A 231 -21.06 16.56 7.87
C PHE A 231 -22.34 17.26 8.33
N SER A 232 -23.45 16.52 8.50
CA SER A 232 -24.65 17.05 9.14
C SER A 232 -24.51 16.98 10.67
N GLU A 233 -23.97 18.06 11.26
CA GLU A 233 -24.29 18.37 12.66
C GLU A 233 -25.79 18.63 12.78
N ASN A 234 -26.40 18.19 13.89
CA ASN A 234 -27.83 18.34 14.21
C ASN A 234 -28.44 19.65 13.69
N LEU A 235 -29.42 19.52 12.79
CA LEU A 235 -30.50 20.49 12.61
C LEU A 235 -31.79 19.91 13.19
#